data_AF-A0A2M7FYX3-F1
#
_entry.id   AF-A0A2M7FYX3-F1
#
_cell.length_a   1.000
_cell.length_b   1.000
_cell.length_c   1.000
_cell.angle_alpha   90.00
_cell.angle_beta   90.00
_cell.angle_gamma   90.00
#
_symmetry.space_group_name_H-M   'P 1'
#
loop_
_entity.id
_entity.type
_entity.pdbx_description
1 polymer ?
#
loop_
_entity_poly.entity_id
_entity_poly.type
_entity_poly.pdbx_seq_one_letter_code
_entity_poly.pdbx_strand_id
1 'polypeptide(L)'
;MLPNINRSPEPLQNQIWPPNPTAMPAKESLVNQSLDLQLPQDQVSLQWPQSLESPNKIDTEEMNIQFFEPEDLQTEAKEQALEESKLKAKQSLLKDEKSLHQAQDKFSQIQSKYLLSFRRYEQAQDLLSDYQSQIHPGKNAPSELKQKINTLKFEVQRLHAETEQGRWALEQQNTVVDKLQLQVERSRSHYLLLNQEN
;
A
#
# COMPACT_ATOMS: atom_id res chain seq x y z
N MET A 1 -4.46 -23.89 -57.26
CA MET A 1 -3.84 -24.76 -56.24
C MET A 1 -3.88 -24.01 -54.92
N LEU A 2 -4.68 -24.48 -53.96
CA LEU A 2 -4.84 -23.91 -52.62
C LEU A 2 -4.53 -25.01 -51.61
N PRO A 3 -3.71 -24.77 -50.56
CA PRO A 3 -3.45 -25.79 -49.57
C PRO A 3 -4.60 -25.90 -48.57
N ASN A 4 -5.08 -27.13 -48.46
CA ASN A 4 -6.03 -27.65 -47.49
C ASN A 4 -5.34 -27.76 -46.11
N ILE A 5 -5.82 -27.02 -45.10
CA ILE A 5 -5.40 -27.21 -43.70
C ILE A 5 -6.62 -27.66 -42.92
N ASN A 6 -6.79 -28.98 -42.92
CA ASN A 6 -7.67 -29.71 -42.02
C ASN A 6 -6.97 -29.80 -40.66
N ARG A 7 -7.44 -29.05 -39.66
CA ARG A 7 -7.05 -29.25 -38.25
C ARG A 7 -8.29 -29.39 -37.40
N SER A 8 -8.53 -30.64 -37.03
CA SER A 8 -9.42 -31.08 -35.96
C SER A 8 -8.96 -30.48 -34.61
N PRO A 9 -9.85 -29.93 -33.77
CA PRO A 9 -9.47 -29.54 -32.41
C PRO A 9 -9.58 -30.74 -31.46
N GLU A 10 -8.48 -31.13 -30.83
CA GLU A 10 -8.46 -32.00 -29.65
C GLU A 10 -9.01 -31.28 -28.41
N PRO A 11 -9.66 -31.98 -27.47
CA PRO A 11 -10.24 -31.38 -26.28
C PRO A 11 -9.20 -31.21 -25.17
N LEU A 12 -8.93 -29.96 -24.77
CA LEU A 12 -8.20 -29.68 -23.53
C LEU A 12 -9.11 -29.93 -22.32
N GLN A 13 -9.10 -31.17 -21.82
CA GLN A 13 -9.45 -31.47 -20.44
C GLN A 13 -8.32 -30.95 -19.54
N ASN A 14 -8.59 -29.93 -18.73
CA ASN A 14 -7.95 -29.67 -17.44
C ASN A 14 -8.71 -28.54 -16.72
N GLN A 15 -9.85 -28.89 -16.12
CA GLN A 15 -10.48 -28.06 -15.10
C GLN A 15 -9.75 -28.28 -13.78
N ILE A 16 -8.90 -27.33 -13.38
CA ILE A 16 -8.35 -27.27 -12.03
C ILE A 16 -9.33 -26.40 -11.21
N TRP A 17 -10.19 -27.06 -10.45
CA TRP A 17 -10.97 -26.42 -9.38
C TRP A 17 -10.05 -26.14 -8.18
N PRO A 18 -10.13 -24.98 -7.50
CA PRO A 18 -9.51 -24.83 -6.19
C PRO A 18 -10.38 -25.51 -5.11
N PRO A 19 -9.77 -26.08 -4.04
CA PRO A 19 -10.51 -26.72 -2.97
C PRO A 19 -11.12 -25.70 -1.99
N ASN A 20 -12.26 -26.10 -1.43
CA ASN A 20 -13.06 -25.45 -0.40
C ASN A 20 -12.31 -25.46 0.96
N PRO A 21 -12.24 -24.35 1.73
CA PRO A 21 -11.69 -24.36 3.08
C PRO A 21 -12.80 -24.40 4.14
N THR A 22 -12.90 -25.50 4.90
CA THR A 22 -13.72 -25.55 6.13
C THR A 22 -12.94 -26.14 7.31
N ALA A 23 -13.02 -25.41 8.43
CA ALA A 23 -12.82 -25.77 9.85
C ALA A 23 -11.41 -25.76 10.50
N MET A 24 -11.11 -24.63 11.19
CA MET A 24 -10.85 -24.44 12.66
C MET A 24 -9.77 -25.28 13.39
N PRO A 25 -9.03 -24.75 14.43
CA PRO A 25 -9.63 -24.18 15.65
C PRO A 25 -8.91 -22.99 16.34
N ALA A 26 -9.59 -22.48 17.37
CA ALA A 26 -9.22 -21.42 18.31
C ALA A 26 -8.16 -21.82 19.36
N LYS A 27 -7.53 -20.77 19.94
CA LYS A 27 -6.66 -20.63 21.14
C LYS A 27 -5.43 -19.80 20.75
N GLU A 28 -4.92 -18.78 21.44
CA GLU A 28 -4.95 -18.29 22.82
C GLU A 28 -4.62 -16.78 22.77
N SER A 29 -5.33 -15.92 23.49
CA SER A 29 -4.88 -15.28 24.74
C SER A 29 -3.46 -14.71 24.68
N LEU A 30 -3.34 -13.40 24.45
CA LEU A 30 -2.24 -12.60 24.97
C LEU A 30 -2.75 -11.21 25.33
N VAL A 31 -2.79 -11.01 26.65
CA VAL A 31 -3.08 -9.79 27.38
C VAL A 31 -2.04 -8.73 27.00
N ASN A 32 -2.46 -7.63 26.39
CA ASN A 32 -1.64 -6.42 26.33
C ASN A 32 -1.69 -5.75 27.70
N GLN A 33 -0.67 -6.02 28.51
CA GLN A 33 -0.37 -5.24 29.70
C GLN A 33 0.21 -3.89 29.26
N SER A 34 -0.47 -2.81 29.65
CA SER A 34 0.07 -1.46 29.62
C SER A 34 1.32 -1.39 30.50
N LEU A 35 2.48 -1.09 29.91
CA LEU A 35 3.63 -0.66 30.68
C LEU A 35 3.59 0.87 30.83
N ASP A 36 3.23 1.30 32.03
CA ASP A 36 3.53 2.61 32.59
C ASP A 36 5.05 2.82 32.59
N LEU A 37 5.55 3.78 31.80
CA LEU A 37 6.91 4.30 31.93
C LEU A 37 6.89 5.46 32.92
N GLN A 38 6.95 5.11 34.20
CA GLN A 38 7.27 6.05 35.28
C GLN A 38 8.74 6.47 35.19
N LEU A 39 8.98 7.78 34.99
CA LEU A 39 10.29 8.40 35.15
C LEU A 39 10.77 8.25 36.61
N PRO A 40 12.04 7.87 36.86
CA PRO A 40 12.63 7.99 38.18
C PRO A 40 12.89 9.46 38.52
N GLN A 41 12.23 9.96 39.56
CA GLN A 41 12.68 11.16 40.30
C GLN A 41 13.85 10.75 41.21
N ASP A 42 15.08 10.91 40.73
CA ASP A 42 16.23 10.97 41.64
C ASP A 42 16.49 12.42 42.01
N GLN A 43 16.17 12.72 43.28
CA GLN A 43 16.60 13.92 43.97
C GLN A 43 18.11 13.86 44.14
N VAL A 44 18.85 14.68 43.38
CA VAL A 44 20.25 14.97 43.69
C VAL A 44 20.29 16.02 44.78
N SER A 45 20.54 15.59 46.02
CA SER A 45 20.90 16.48 47.13
C SER A 45 22.20 17.21 46.80
N LEU A 46 22.11 18.53 46.63
CA LEU A 46 23.26 19.43 46.55
C LEU A 46 23.99 19.47 47.90
N GLN A 47 25.06 18.71 48.03
CA GLN A 47 25.99 18.81 49.16
C GLN A 47 27.17 19.70 48.77
N TRP A 48 27.20 20.92 49.31
CA TRP A 48 28.35 21.82 49.19
C TRP A 48 29.52 21.30 50.04
N PRO A 49 30.76 21.18 49.51
CA PRO A 49 31.93 21.02 50.36
C PRO A 49 32.30 22.36 51.00
N GLN A 50 32.40 22.36 52.34
CA GLN A 50 32.89 23.48 53.13
C GLN A 50 34.42 23.56 53.13
N SER A 51 34.89 24.79 52.90
CA SER A 51 36.08 25.45 53.44
C SER A 51 37.50 25.08 52.97
N LEU A 52 38.05 26.04 52.22
CA LEU A 52 39.28 26.81 52.48
C LEU A 52 40.61 26.08 52.66
N GLU A 53 41.45 26.15 51.62
CA GLU A 53 42.87 26.44 51.77
C GLU A 53 43.37 27.24 50.55
N SER A 54 44.04 28.36 50.81
CA SER A 54 44.89 29.12 49.90
C SER A 54 45.98 29.73 50.77
N PRO A 55 47.21 30.00 50.30
CA PRO A 55 47.57 30.24 48.89
C PRO A 55 48.86 29.52 48.45
N ASN A 56 48.98 29.17 47.17
CA ASN A 56 50.30 29.07 46.54
C ASN A 56 50.24 29.46 45.06
N LYS A 57 50.91 30.59 44.78
CA LYS A 57 51.53 31.04 43.53
C LYS A 57 50.90 30.52 42.24
N ILE A 58 50.08 31.37 41.65
CA ILE A 58 49.67 31.29 40.25
C ILE A 58 50.89 31.70 39.41
N ASP A 59 51.61 30.72 38.87
CA ASP A 59 52.37 30.95 37.64
C ASP A 59 51.34 31.16 36.53
N THR A 60 51.36 32.35 35.94
CA THR A 60 50.43 32.78 34.90
C THR A 60 50.92 32.22 33.57
N GLU A 61 50.84 30.90 33.38
CA GLU A 61 50.79 30.34 32.03
C GLU A 61 49.35 30.48 31.56
N GLU A 62 49.16 31.30 30.53
CA GLU A 62 47.89 31.58 29.87
C GLU A 62 47.19 30.27 29.49
N MET A 63 46.29 29.80 30.34
CA MET A 63 45.23 28.89 29.91
C MET A 63 44.36 29.69 28.96
N ASN A 64 44.64 29.55 27.66
CA ASN A 64 43.79 29.99 26.58
C ASN A 64 42.48 29.18 26.64
N ILE A 65 41.61 29.56 27.58
CA ILE A 65 40.22 29.11 27.61
C ILE A 65 39.58 29.81 26.42
N GLN A 66 39.47 29.09 25.30
CA GLN A 66 38.57 29.47 24.22
C GLN A 66 37.16 29.55 24.83
N PHE A 67 36.77 30.76 25.22
CA PHE A 67 35.40 31.11 25.50
C PHE A 67 34.65 30.95 24.18
N PHE A 68 33.92 29.84 24.01
CA PHE A 68 32.92 29.76 22.96
C PHE A 68 31.88 30.83 23.26
N GLU A 69 31.67 31.77 22.34
CA GLU A 69 30.63 32.77 22.51
C GLU A 69 29.26 32.07 22.53
N PRO A 70 28.33 32.48 23.39
CA PRO A 70 27.00 31.88 23.46
C PRO A 70 26.20 31.99 22.15
N GLU A 71 26.61 32.86 21.21
CA GLU A 71 26.03 32.97 19.87
C GLU A 71 26.41 31.79 18.94
N ASP A 72 27.63 31.24 19.07
CA ASP A 72 28.09 30.10 18.27
C ASP A 72 27.32 28.82 18.63
N LEU A 73 27.08 28.61 19.93
CA LEU A 73 26.29 27.48 20.44
C LEU A 73 24.81 27.56 20.04
N GLN A 74 24.24 28.76 19.96
CA GLN A 74 22.86 28.95 19.48
C GLN A 74 22.73 28.72 17.97
N THR A 75 23.78 29.03 17.21
CA THR A 75 23.81 28.84 15.76
C THR A 75 23.95 27.35 15.42
N GLU A 76 24.85 26.64 16.11
CA GLU A 76 25.02 25.19 15.96
C GLU A 76 23.74 24.42 16.35
N ALA A 77 23.08 24.81 17.46
CA ALA A 77 21.83 24.19 17.87
C ALA A 77 20.68 24.40 16.85
N LYS A 78 20.61 25.58 16.20
CA LYS A 78 19.63 25.86 15.14
C LYS A 78 19.91 25.05 13.89
N GLU A 79 21.17 24.92 13.49
CA GLU A 79 21.58 24.11 12.34
C GLU A 79 21.29 22.62 12.57
N GLN A 80 21.62 22.09 13.75
CA GLN A 80 21.27 20.71 14.12
C GLN A 80 19.75 20.47 14.10
N ALA A 81 18.95 21.40 14.63
CA ALA A 81 17.49 21.30 14.60
C ALA A 81 16.92 21.34 13.18
N LEU A 82 17.50 22.14 12.28
CA LEU A 82 17.13 22.20 10.87
C LEU A 82 17.46 20.87 10.15
N GLU A 83 18.66 20.32 10.35
CA GLU A 83 19.06 19.04 9.77
C GLU A 83 18.20 17.87 10.27
N GLU A 84 17.87 17.83 11.57
CA GLU A 84 16.90 16.86 12.08
C GLU A 84 15.53 17.00 11.41
N SER A 85 15.08 18.23 11.16
CA SER A 85 13.79 18.50 10.53
C SER A 85 13.79 18.06 9.05
N LYS A 86 14.87 18.33 8.32
CA LYS A 86 15.10 17.83 6.95
C LYS A 86 15.09 16.31 6.91
N LEU A 87 15.78 15.65 7.86
CA LEU A 87 15.82 14.19 7.94
C LEU A 87 14.43 13.59 8.20
N LYS A 88 13.68 14.15 9.17
CA LYS A 88 12.30 13.72 9.47
C LYS A 88 11.39 13.91 8.26
N ALA A 89 11.49 15.04 7.56
CA ALA A 89 10.72 15.31 6.35
C ALA A 89 11.04 14.32 5.23
N LYS A 90 12.33 14.01 5.01
CA LYS A 90 12.77 13.01 4.03
C LYS A 90 12.22 11.61 4.35
N GLN A 91 12.27 11.20 5.61
CA GLN A 91 11.71 9.91 6.05
C GLN A 91 10.19 9.85 5.83
N SER A 92 9.48 10.94 6.13
CA SER A 92 8.04 11.03 5.87
C SER A 92 7.73 10.91 4.37
N LEU A 93 8.44 11.66 3.51
CA LEU A 93 8.27 11.58 2.06
C LEU A 93 8.49 10.15 1.54
N LEU A 94 9.56 9.49 1.98
CA LEU A 94 9.85 8.11 1.57
C LEU A 94 8.74 7.13 1.95
N LYS A 95 8.15 7.30 3.14
CA LYS A 95 7.02 6.49 3.60
C LYS A 95 5.78 6.70 2.74
N ASP A 96 5.51 7.94 2.36
CA ASP A 96 4.38 8.30 1.52
C ASP A 96 4.55 7.77 0.09
N GLU A 97 5.75 7.90 -0.50
CA GLU A 97 6.08 7.36 -1.82
C GLU A 97 5.95 5.83 -1.85
N LYS A 98 6.40 5.14 -0.80
CA LYS A 98 6.22 3.69 -0.67
C LYS A 98 4.74 3.30 -0.62
N SER A 99 3.93 4.06 0.11
CA SER A 99 2.48 3.82 0.22
C SER A 99 1.77 4.05 -1.11
N LEU A 100 2.14 5.12 -1.83
CA LEU A 100 1.66 5.40 -3.17
C LEU A 100 1.99 4.27 -4.15
N HIS A 101 3.24 3.80 -4.15
CA HIS A 101 3.66 2.71 -5.02
C HIS A 101 2.84 1.42 -4.76
N GLN A 102 2.67 1.06 -3.49
CA GLN A 102 1.82 -0.09 -3.12
C GLN A 102 0.36 0.07 -3.57
N ALA A 103 -0.19 1.30 -3.52
CA ALA A 103 -1.54 1.56 -3.98
C ALA A 103 -1.66 1.46 -5.51
N GLN A 104 -0.63 1.88 -6.26
CA GLN A 104 -0.56 1.74 -7.71
C GLN A 104 -0.43 0.27 -8.14
N ASP A 105 0.33 -0.54 -7.40
CA ASP A 105 0.41 -1.98 -7.64
C ASP A 105 -0.95 -2.66 -7.45
N LYS A 106 -1.64 -2.34 -6.35
CA LYS A 106 -2.99 -2.84 -6.09
C LYS A 106 -3.97 -2.41 -7.18
N PHE A 107 -3.91 -1.15 -7.61
CA PHE A 107 -4.72 -0.66 -8.71
C PHE A 107 -4.51 -1.49 -9.99
N SER A 108 -3.26 -1.72 -10.37
CA SER A 108 -2.89 -2.52 -11.54
C SER A 108 -3.41 -3.97 -11.45
N GLN A 109 -3.35 -4.57 -10.25
CA GLN A 109 -3.89 -5.91 -10.01
C GLN A 109 -5.40 -5.95 -10.15
N ILE A 110 -6.12 -4.99 -9.58
CA ILE A 110 -7.58 -4.89 -9.69
C ILE A 110 -7.97 -4.66 -11.16
N GLN A 111 -7.27 -3.77 -11.85
CA GLN A 111 -7.49 -3.49 -13.28
C GLN A 111 -7.35 -4.75 -14.13
N SER A 112 -6.30 -5.53 -13.89
CA SER A 112 -6.06 -6.78 -14.61
C SER A 112 -7.19 -7.78 -14.38
N LYS A 113 -7.67 -7.92 -13.13
CA LYS A 113 -8.80 -8.79 -12.79
C LYS A 113 -10.10 -8.33 -13.45
N TYR A 114 -10.38 -7.04 -13.40
CA TYR A 114 -11.55 -6.42 -14.03
C TYR A 114 -11.56 -6.65 -15.56
N LEU A 115 -10.44 -6.40 -16.23
CA LEU A 115 -10.34 -6.62 -17.68
C LEU A 115 -10.56 -8.08 -18.05
N LEU A 116 -10.08 -9.01 -17.22
CA LEU A 116 -10.30 -10.44 -17.43
C LEU A 116 -11.77 -10.83 -17.25
N SER A 117 -12.45 -10.36 -16.20
CA SER A 117 -13.88 -10.64 -16.00
C SER A 117 -14.74 -10.01 -17.09
N PHE A 118 -14.42 -8.78 -17.50
CA PHE A 118 -15.08 -8.08 -18.60
C PHE A 118 -14.97 -8.87 -19.91
N ARG A 119 -13.76 -9.33 -20.27
CA ARG A 119 -13.55 -10.15 -21.48
C ARG A 119 -14.33 -11.46 -21.43
N ARG A 120 -14.34 -12.14 -20.28
CA ARG A 120 -15.10 -13.39 -20.11
C ARG A 120 -16.60 -13.15 -20.26
N TYR A 121 -17.09 -12.05 -19.72
CA TYR A 121 -18.48 -11.63 -19.87
C TYR A 121 -18.85 -11.43 -21.34
N GLU A 122 -18.05 -10.67 -22.10
CA GLU A 122 -18.27 -10.47 -23.55
C GLU A 122 -18.30 -11.80 -24.31
N GLN A 123 -17.31 -12.67 -24.06
CA GLN A 123 -17.26 -14.00 -24.68
C GLN A 123 -18.50 -14.86 -24.36
N ALA A 124 -18.98 -14.81 -23.11
CA ALA A 124 -20.16 -15.55 -22.71
C ALA A 124 -21.44 -14.99 -23.36
N GLN A 125 -21.51 -13.68 -23.57
CA GLN A 125 -22.62 -13.05 -24.30
C GLN A 125 -22.63 -13.44 -25.77
N ASP A 126 -21.48 -13.41 -26.43
CA ASP A 126 -21.34 -13.82 -27.82
C ASP A 126 -21.78 -15.27 -28.01
N LEU A 127 -21.28 -16.18 -27.17
CA LEU A 127 -21.69 -17.58 -27.18
C LEU A 127 -23.19 -17.74 -26.94
N LEU A 128 -23.76 -17.00 -25.99
CA LEU A 128 -25.19 -17.05 -25.71
C LEU A 128 -26.01 -16.60 -26.92
N SER A 129 -25.57 -15.54 -27.61
CA SER A 129 -26.18 -15.03 -28.84
C SER A 129 -26.12 -16.08 -29.95
N ASP A 130 -24.95 -16.70 -30.15
CA ASP A 130 -24.75 -17.77 -31.12
C ASP A 130 -25.68 -18.95 -30.87
N TYR A 131 -25.79 -19.42 -29.62
CA TYR A 131 -26.71 -20.52 -29.29
C TYR A 131 -28.19 -20.14 -29.45
N GLN A 132 -28.56 -18.90 -29.15
CA GLN A 132 -29.92 -18.42 -29.37
C GLN A 132 -30.26 -18.35 -30.86
N SER A 133 -29.29 -17.95 -31.71
CA SER A 133 -29.48 -17.89 -33.17
C SER A 133 -29.69 -19.27 -33.81
N GLN A 134 -29.16 -20.34 -33.19
CA GLN A 134 -29.35 -21.73 -33.63
C GLN A 134 -30.77 -22.26 -33.33
N ILE A 135 -31.56 -21.54 -32.53
CA ILE A 135 -32.98 -21.87 -32.34
C ILE A 135 -33.76 -21.36 -33.56
N HIS A 136 -34.02 -22.25 -34.51
CA HIS A 136 -34.92 -21.92 -35.62
C HIS A 136 -36.37 -21.75 -35.12
N PRO A 137 -37.05 -20.65 -35.48
CA PRO A 137 -38.47 -20.51 -35.24
C PRO A 137 -39.22 -21.68 -35.89
N GLY A 138 -40.00 -22.42 -35.10
CA GLY A 138 -40.82 -23.54 -35.60
C GLY A 138 -40.22 -24.95 -35.45
N LYS A 139 -38.96 -25.09 -34.99
CA LYS A 139 -38.42 -26.38 -34.54
C LYS A 139 -38.17 -26.34 -33.04
N ASN A 140 -38.63 -27.36 -32.33
CA ASN A 140 -38.25 -27.55 -30.94
C ASN A 140 -36.74 -27.73 -30.87
N ALA A 141 -36.05 -26.74 -30.29
CA ALA A 141 -34.64 -26.88 -29.93
C ALA A 141 -34.46 -28.16 -29.08
N PRO A 142 -33.41 -28.97 -29.34
CA PRO A 142 -33.09 -30.12 -28.50
C PRO A 142 -33.02 -29.72 -27.03
N SER A 143 -33.46 -30.59 -26.13
CA SER A 143 -33.46 -30.33 -24.68
C SER A 143 -32.09 -29.87 -24.18
N GLU A 144 -31.02 -30.50 -24.70
CA GLU A 144 -29.63 -30.15 -24.41
C GLU A 144 -29.26 -28.71 -24.81
N LEU A 145 -29.76 -28.20 -25.95
CA LEU A 145 -29.50 -26.83 -26.39
C LEU A 145 -30.19 -25.81 -25.47
N LYS A 146 -31.43 -26.10 -25.06
CA LYS A 146 -32.15 -25.26 -24.08
C LYS A 146 -31.42 -25.24 -22.74
N GLN A 147 -30.90 -26.39 -22.32
CA GLN A 147 -30.14 -26.52 -21.07
C GLN A 147 -28.83 -25.71 -21.14
N LYS A 148 -28.06 -25.82 -22.24
CA LYS A 148 -26.85 -25.02 -22.48
C LYS A 148 -27.13 -23.52 -22.45
N ILE A 149 -28.20 -23.07 -23.10
CA ILE A 149 -28.61 -21.66 -23.09
C ILE A 149 -28.94 -21.19 -21.67
N ASN A 150 -29.67 -21.98 -20.90
CA ASN A 150 -29.99 -21.62 -19.52
C ASN A 150 -28.73 -21.54 -18.65
N THR A 151 -27.82 -22.52 -18.76
CA THR A 151 -26.52 -22.46 -18.06
C THR A 151 -25.71 -21.23 -18.44
N LEU A 152 -25.63 -20.91 -19.75
CA LEU A 152 -24.93 -19.70 -20.22
C LEU A 152 -25.58 -18.41 -19.72
N LYS A 153 -26.91 -18.33 -19.63
CA LYS A 153 -27.59 -17.17 -19.04
C LYS A 153 -27.17 -16.94 -17.60
N PHE A 154 -27.09 -18.00 -16.80
CA PHE A 154 -26.60 -17.89 -15.42
C PHE A 154 -25.14 -17.46 -15.38
N GLU A 155 -24.29 -18.00 -16.26
CA GLU A 155 -22.88 -17.62 -16.33
C GLU A 155 -22.68 -16.16 -16.75
N VAL A 156 -23.45 -15.68 -17.74
CA VAL A 156 -23.45 -14.26 -18.15
C VAL A 156 -23.87 -13.36 -16.99
N GLN A 157 -24.90 -13.72 -16.24
CA GLN A 157 -25.34 -12.95 -15.06
C GLN A 157 -24.26 -12.91 -13.97
N ARG A 158 -23.60 -14.05 -13.72
CA ARG A 158 -22.51 -14.16 -12.75
C ARG A 158 -21.32 -13.29 -13.15
N LEU A 159 -20.87 -13.41 -14.41
CA LEU A 159 -19.76 -12.64 -14.95
C LEU A 159 -20.06 -11.14 -15.02
N HIS A 160 -21.31 -10.77 -15.30
CA HIS A 160 -21.75 -9.37 -15.21
C HIS A 160 -21.57 -8.85 -13.78
N ALA A 161 -22.06 -9.58 -12.77
CA ALA A 161 -21.91 -9.17 -11.37
C ALA A 161 -20.43 -9.04 -10.95
N GLU A 162 -19.58 -9.98 -11.36
CA GLU A 162 -18.12 -9.91 -11.11
C GLU A 162 -17.48 -8.69 -11.79
N THR A 163 -17.90 -8.36 -13.01
CA THR A 163 -17.43 -7.20 -13.76
C THR A 163 -17.84 -5.88 -13.09
N GLU A 164 -19.09 -5.77 -12.65
CA GLU A 164 -19.59 -4.61 -11.92
C GLU A 164 -18.86 -4.41 -10.59
N GLN A 165 -18.62 -5.50 -9.86
CA GLN A 165 -17.82 -5.47 -8.63
C GLN A 165 -16.38 -5.02 -8.91
N GLY A 166 -15.77 -5.53 -9.98
CA GLY A 166 -14.43 -5.12 -10.40
C GLY A 166 -14.36 -3.64 -10.77
N ARG A 167 -15.37 -3.12 -11.48
CA ARG A 167 -15.47 -1.69 -11.82
C ARG A 167 -15.56 -0.83 -10.56
N TRP A 168 -16.41 -1.21 -9.61
CA TRP A 168 -16.53 -0.49 -8.34
C TRP A 168 -15.22 -0.51 -7.55
N ALA A 169 -14.54 -1.67 -7.48
CA ALA A 169 -13.25 -1.78 -6.81
C ALA A 169 -12.17 -0.89 -7.46
N LEU A 170 -12.18 -0.77 -8.79
CA LEU A 170 -11.31 0.16 -9.51
C LEU A 170 -11.55 1.61 -9.13
N GLU A 171 -12.80 2.03 -9.09
CA GLU A 171 -13.18 3.41 -8.74
C GLU A 171 -12.74 3.78 -7.30
N GLN A 172 -12.95 2.86 -6.36
CA GLN A 172 -12.49 3.03 -4.98
C GLN A 172 -10.96 3.10 -4.91
N GLN A 173 -10.26 2.21 -5.63
CA GLN A 173 -8.81 2.19 -5.61
C GLN A 173 -8.20 3.42 -6.30
N ASN A 174 -8.83 3.94 -7.36
CA ASN A 174 -8.40 5.20 -7.99
C ASN A 174 -8.43 6.35 -6.99
N THR A 175 -9.52 6.45 -6.22
CA THR A 175 -9.65 7.45 -5.15
C THR A 175 -8.54 7.34 -4.09
N VAL A 176 -8.09 6.12 -3.78
CA VAL A 176 -6.96 5.90 -2.85
C VAL A 176 -5.65 6.38 -3.46
N VAL A 177 -5.41 6.07 -4.74
CA VAL A 177 -4.21 6.53 -5.46
C VAL A 177 -4.17 8.07 -5.50
N ASP A 178 -5.26 8.73 -5.87
CA ASP A 178 -5.33 10.20 -5.96
C ASP A 178 -5.01 10.87 -4.62
N LYS A 179 -5.56 10.32 -3.51
CA LYS A 179 -5.27 10.82 -2.15
C LYS A 179 -3.79 10.68 -1.79
N LEU A 180 -3.18 9.55 -2.12
CA LEU A 180 -1.77 9.29 -1.83
C LEU A 180 -0.84 10.14 -2.71
N GLN A 181 -1.21 10.40 -3.96
CA GLN A 181 -0.48 11.33 -4.82
C GLN A 181 -0.42 12.73 -4.21
N LEU A 182 -1.58 13.25 -3.77
CA LEU A 182 -1.64 14.54 -3.07
C LEU A 182 -0.83 14.54 -1.77
N GLN A 183 -0.82 13.44 -1.03
CA GLN A 183 -0.01 13.30 0.18
C GLN A 183 1.49 13.35 -0.13
N VAL A 184 1.95 12.63 -1.16
CA VAL A 184 3.34 12.68 -1.62
C VAL A 184 3.73 14.08 -2.07
N GLU A 185 2.88 14.77 -2.84
CA GLU A 185 3.14 16.14 -3.28
C GLU A 185 3.30 17.11 -2.11
N ARG A 186 2.48 16.97 -1.07
CA ARG A 186 2.58 17.77 0.16
C ARG A 186 3.88 17.49 0.90
N SER A 187 4.22 16.21 1.12
CA SER A 187 5.47 15.82 1.80
C SER A 187 6.71 16.25 1.01
N ARG A 188 6.65 16.19 -0.32
CA ARG A 188 7.72 16.67 -1.19
C ARG A 188 7.87 18.17 -1.10
N SER A 189 6.77 18.91 -1.13
CA SER A 189 6.78 20.38 -0.98
C SER A 189 7.38 20.78 0.36
N HIS A 190 6.98 20.13 1.46
CA HIS A 190 7.53 20.39 2.79
C HIS A 190 9.04 20.10 2.85
N TYR A 191 9.49 18.95 2.33
CA TYR A 191 10.91 18.63 2.26
C TYR A 191 11.69 19.66 1.44
N LEU A 192 11.17 20.10 0.28
CA LEU A 192 11.84 21.10 -0.56
C LEU A 192 11.96 22.46 0.14
N LEU A 193 10.91 22.89 0.85
CA LEU A 193 10.94 24.15 1.62
C LEU A 193 12.06 24.13 2.66
N LEU A 194 12.19 23.05 3.43
CA LEU A 194 13.27 22.91 4.42
C LEU A 194 14.67 22.93 3.80
N ASN A 195 14.82 22.53 2.54
CA ASN A 195 16.11 22.58 1.83
C ASN A 195 16.39 23.93 1.16
N GLN A 196 15.40 24.84 1.13
CA GLN A 196 15.57 26.21 0.63
C GLN A 196 15.92 27.21 1.75
N GLU A 197 15.75 26.84 3.02
CA GLU A 197 16.07 27.67 4.20
C GLU A 197 17.58 27.67 4.55
N ASN A 198 18.47 27.77 3.55
CA ASN A 198 19.91 27.98 3.74
C ASN A 198 20.31 29.44 3.52
#